data_AF-A0A8T4A7H8-F1
#
_entry.id   AF-A0A8T4A7H8-F1
#
_cell.length_a   1.000
_cell.length_b   1.000
_cell.length_c   1.000
_cell.angle_alpha   90.00
_cell.angle_beta   90.00
_cell.angle_gamma   90.00
#
_symmetry.space_group_name_H-M   'P 1'
#
loop_
_entity.id
_entity.type
_entity.pdbx_description
1 polymer ?
#
loop_
_entity_poly.entity_id
_entity_poly.type
_entity_poly.pdbx_seq_one_letter_code
_entity_poly.pdbx_strand_id
1 'polypeptide(L)' 'MNVIVVAVIALIIMVVLAVVFGSRFKLFGAATVSCATKGGQCQEKCGEDDLIHRGTNCEKDFPNKPLCCVPFGSATVKK' A
#
# COMPACT_ATOMS: atom_id res chain seq x y z
N MET A 1 -39.91 -12.84 -15.60
CA MET A 1 -39.69 -13.62 -14.35
C MET A 1 -38.22 -14.01 -14.16
N ASN A 2 -37.49 -14.41 -15.21
CA ASN A 2 -36.08 -14.84 -15.08
C ASN A 2 -35.10 -13.71 -14.70
N VAL A 3 -35.44 -12.45 -14.98
CA VAL A 3 -34.59 -11.28 -14.66
C VAL A 3 -34.34 -11.14 -13.16
N ILE A 4 -35.36 -11.43 -12.34
CA ILE A 4 -35.24 -11.36 -10.87
C ILE A 4 -34.27 -12.44 -10.38
N VAL A 5 -34.35 -13.64 -10.96
CA VAL A 5 -33.45 -14.75 -10.62
C VAL A 5 -31.99 -14.41 -10.98
N VAL A 6 -31.76 -13.85 -12.17
CA VAL A 6 -30.41 -13.44 -12.60
C VAL A 6 -29.85 -12.32 -11.70
N ALA A 7 -30.67 -11.34 -11.32
CA ALA A 7 -30.25 -10.26 -10.45
C ALA A 7 -29.83 -10.76 -9.05
N VAL A 8 -30.58 -11.72 -8.49
CA VAL A 8 -30.26 -12.33 -7.20
C VAL A 8 -28.96 -13.13 -7.27
N ILE A 9 -28.79 -13.94 -8.33
CA ILE A 9 -27.55 -14.70 -8.53
C ILE A 9 -26.34 -13.77 -8.69
N ALA A 10 -26.48 -12.69 -9.48
CA ALA A 10 -25.42 -11.71 -9.67
C ALA A 10 -25.03 -11.04 -8.34
N LEU A 11 -26.00 -10.66 -7.50
CA LEU A 11 -25.73 -10.09 -6.18
C LEU A 11 -24.97 -11.06 -5.28
N ILE A 12 -25.36 -12.33 -5.24
CA ILE A 12 -24.68 -13.35 -4.43
C ILE A 12 -23.23 -13.52 -4.87
N ILE A 13 -23.00 -13.63 -6.19
CA ILE A 13 -21.64 -13.74 -6.73
C ILE A 13 -20.82 -12.51 -6.36
N MET A 14 -21.39 -11.31 -6.48
CA MET A 14 -20.70 -10.06 -6.16
C MET A 14 -20.26 -10.00 -4.69
N VAL A 15 -21.11 -10.45 -3.76
CA VAL A 15 -20.78 -10.57 -2.34
C VAL A 15 -19.65 -11.57 -2.09
N VAL A 16 -19.72 -12.76 -2.72
CA VAL A 16 -18.68 -13.79 -2.57
C VAL A 16 -17.34 -13.28 -3.08
N LEU A 17 -17.31 -12.63 -4.25
CA LEU A 17 -16.09 -12.01 -4.78
C LEU A 17 -15.59 -10.91 -3.84
N ALA A 18 -16.45 -10.03 -3.33
CA ALA A 18 -16.04 -8.97 -2.41
C ALA A 18 -15.39 -9.52 -1.12
N VAL A 19 -15.90 -10.63 -0.57
CA VAL A 19 -15.33 -11.26 0.62
C VAL A 19 -13.98 -11.92 0.31
N VAL A 20 -13.90 -12.69 -0.79
CA VAL A 20 -12.67 -13.40 -1.18
C VAL A 20 -11.57 -12.40 -1.57
N PHE A 21 -11.88 -11.43 -2.42
CA PHE A 21 -10.93 -10.43 -2.88
C PHE A 21 -10.63 -9.38 -1.81
N GLY A 22 -11.60 -9.03 -0.96
CA GLY A 22 -11.41 -8.10 0.16
C GLY A 22 -10.30 -8.54 1.11
N SER A 23 -10.12 -9.85 1.31
CA SER A 23 -9.01 -10.40 2.11
C SER A 23 -7.62 -10.06 1.54
N ARG A 24 -7.50 -9.95 0.21
CA ARG A 24 -6.24 -9.63 -0.48
C ARG A 24 -6.02 -8.12 -0.63
N PHE A 25 -7.08 -7.32 -0.75
CA PHE A 25 -6.98 -5.85 -0.83
C PHE A 25 -6.30 -5.22 0.40
N LYS A 26 -6.47 -5.81 1.58
CA LYS A 26 -5.76 -5.37 2.80
C LYS A 26 -4.23 -5.52 2.69
N LEU A 27 -3.76 -6.51 1.92
CA LEU A 27 -2.34 -6.71 1.61
C LEU A 27 -1.83 -5.69 0.58
N PHE A 28 -2.61 -5.43 -0.48
CA PHE A 28 -2.23 -4.48 -1.53
C PHE A 28 -2.16 -3.04 -1.02
N GLY A 29 -3.10 -2.62 -0.16
CA GLY A 29 -3.06 -1.30 0.49
C GLY A 29 -1.85 -1.10 1.41
N ALA A 30 -1.32 -2.18 2.00
CA ALA A 30 -0.09 -2.10 2.78
C ALA A 30 1.17 -1.99 1.89
N ALA A 31 1.16 -2.61 0.71
CA ALA A 31 2.29 -2.60 -0.21
C ALA A 31 2.49 -1.26 -0.93
N THR A 32 1.41 -0.54 -1.24
CA THR A 32 1.48 0.80 -1.90
C THR A 32 1.95 1.90 -0.97
N VAL A 33 1.79 1.72 0.35
CA VAL A 33 2.18 2.67 1.39
C VAL A 33 3.62 2.42 1.86
N SER A 34 4.30 1.39 1.36
CA SER A 34 5.64 1.05 1.85
C SER A 34 6.73 2.02 1.35
N CYS A 35 7.55 2.55 2.27
CA CYS A 35 8.71 3.40 1.96
C CYS A 35 9.73 2.65 1.08
N ALA A 36 9.89 1.34 1.31
CA ALA A 36 10.75 0.47 0.51
C ALA A 36 10.29 0.38 -0.96
N THR A 37 8.96 0.38 -1.21
CA THR A 37 8.41 0.41 -2.58
C THR A 37 8.77 1.70 -3.32
N LYS A 38 8.98 2.80 -2.58
CA LYS A 38 9.41 4.10 -3.12
C LYS A 38 10.93 4.22 -3.27
N GLY A 39 11.69 3.16 -2.99
CA GLY A 39 13.15 3.17 -3.06
C GLY A 39 13.82 3.93 -1.90
N GLY A 40 13.09 4.16 -0.80
CA GLY A 40 13.59 4.85 0.38
C GLY A 40 13.74 3.94 1.60
N GLN A 41 14.33 4.50 2.65
CA GLN A 41 14.41 3.87 3.97
C GLN A 41 13.73 4.73 5.04
N CYS A 42 13.13 4.07 6.02
CA CYS A 42 12.56 4.74 7.18
C CYS A 42 13.67 5.14 8.14
N GLN A 43 13.83 6.44 8.39
CA GLN A 43 14.82 6.97 9.33
C GLN A 43 14.19 8.10 10.16
N GLU A 44 14.71 8.37 11.36
CA GLU A 44 14.25 9.48 12.21
C GLU A 44 14.62 10.85 11.60
N LYS A 45 15.70 10.90 10.83
CA LYS A 45 16.17 12.10 10.13
C LYS A 45 16.73 11.71 8.77
N CYS A 46 16.29 12.40 7.73
CA CYS A 46 16.87 12.24 6.39
C CYS A 46 18.10 13.14 6.24
N GLY A 47 19.03 12.74 5.37
CA GLY A 47 20.17 13.57 4.98
C GLY A 47 19.72 14.85 4.27
N GLU A 48 20.63 15.82 4.13
CA GLU A 48 20.35 17.11 3.47
C GLU A 48 19.95 16.94 1.99
N ASP A 49 20.38 15.84 1.37
CA ASP A 49 20.11 15.49 -0.04
C ASP A 49 19.00 14.43 -0.22
N ASP A 50 18.22 14.13 0.82
CA ASP A 50 17.17 13.11 0.74
C ASP A 50 15.78 13.72 0.48
N LEU A 51 14.99 13.05 -0.35
CA LEU A 51 13.57 13.34 -0.53
C LEU A 51 12.75 12.78 0.63
N ILE A 52 12.05 13.67 1.32
CA ILE A 52 11.17 13.31 2.43
C ILE A 52 9.77 12.98 1.91
N HIS A 53 9.34 11.73 2.12
CA HIS A 53 7.98 11.28 1.84
C HIS A 53 7.19 11.02 3.12
N ARG A 54 6.07 11.73 3.29
CA ARG A 54 5.14 11.57 4.44
C ARG A 54 3.99 10.63 4.09
N GLY A 55 3.44 9.96 5.10
CA GLY A 55 2.32 9.03 4.92
C GLY A 55 2.70 7.65 4.38
N THR A 56 3.90 7.16 4.74
CA THR A 56 4.36 5.79 4.42
C THR A 56 4.24 4.88 5.65
N ASN A 57 4.50 3.58 5.47
CA ASN A 57 4.43 2.57 6.53
C ASN A 57 5.41 2.78 7.69
N CYS A 58 6.31 3.77 7.58
CA CYS A 58 7.36 4.02 8.56
C CYS A 58 6.79 4.21 9.98
N GLU A 59 5.60 4.81 10.11
CA GLU A 59 4.95 5.06 11.40
C GLU A 59 4.68 3.81 12.24
N LYS A 60 4.72 2.61 11.63
CA LYS A 60 4.61 1.33 12.35
C LYS A 60 5.95 0.78 12.84
N ASP A 61 7.04 1.13 12.17
CA ASP A 61 8.37 0.59 12.42
C ASP A 61 9.15 1.42 13.47
N PHE A 62 8.81 2.71 13.66
CA PHE A 62 9.44 3.54 14.70
C PHE A 62 8.43 4.47 15.40
N PRO A 63 8.48 4.59 16.75
CA PRO A 63 7.57 5.44 17.52
C PRO A 63 7.88 6.95 17.45
N ASN A 64 9.00 7.38 16.85
CA ASN A 64 9.53 8.75 16.96
C ASN A 64 9.38 9.65 15.71
N LYS A 65 8.30 9.53 14.93
CA LYS A 65 8.09 10.23 13.63
C LYS A 65 9.07 9.82 12.53
N PRO A 66 9.09 8.55 12.13
CA PRO A 66 9.99 8.09 11.08
C PRO A 66 9.56 8.65 9.73
N LEU A 67 10.51 9.34 9.09
CA LEU A 67 10.37 9.91 7.77
C LEU A 67 10.81 8.84 6.76
N CYS A 68 10.12 8.77 5.62
CA CYS A 68 10.64 8.00 4.49
C CYS A 68 11.65 8.86 3.74
N CYS A 69 12.91 8.46 3.78
CA CYS A 69 14.02 9.14 3.15
C CYS A 69 14.38 8.41 1.85
N VAL A 70 14.26 9.09 0.71
CA VAL A 70 14.66 8.55 -0.59
C VAL A 70 15.89 9.32 -1.09
N PRO A 71 17.04 8.65 -1.31
CA PRO A 71 18.22 9.33 -1.84
C PRO A 71 17.94 9.97 -3.20
N PHE A 72 18.31 11.24 -3.39
CA PHE A 72 18.37 11.86 -4.72
C PHE A 72 19.50 11.18 -5.54
N GLY A 73 19.18 10.05 -6.18
CA GLY A 73 20.13 9.29 -7.00
C GLY A 73 19.85 7.79 -7.10
N SER A 74 18.93 7.23 -6.31
CA SER A 74 18.67 5.78 -6.26
C SER A 74 17.37 5.33 -6.94
N ALA A 75 16.90 6.06 -7.98
CA ALA A 75 15.74 5.67 -8.79
C ALA A 75 15.97 4.42 -9.68
N THR A 76 17.11 3.74 -9.57
CA THR A 76 17.39 2.47 -10.24
C THR A 76 18.40 1.68 -9.43
N VAL A 77 17.99 0.59 -8.77
CA VAL A 77 18.61 -0.76 -8.82
C VAL A 77 17.69 -1.71 -8.05
N LYS A 78 16.78 -2.36 -8.78
CA LYS A 78 16.32 -3.71 -8.44
C LYS A 78 17.27 -4.65 -9.20
N LYS A 79 18.13 -5.39 -8.49
CA LYS A 79 18.84 -6.54 -9.04
C LYS A 79 18.12 -7.80 -8.59
#